data_AF-U3C9D3-F1
#
_entry.id   AF-U3C9D3-F1
#
_cell.length_a   1.000
_cell.length_b   1.000
_cell.length_c   1.000
_cell.angle_alpha   90.00
_cell.angle_beta   90.00
_cell.angle_gamma   90.00
#
_symmetry.space_group_name_H-M   'P 1'
#
loop_
_entity.id
_entity.type
_entity.pdbx_description
1 polymer ?
#
loop_
_entity_poly.entity_id
_entity_poly.type
_entity_poly.pdbx_seq_one_letter_code
_entity_poly.pdbx_strand_id
1 'polypeptide(L)' 'MSEGKYKGRKPELGLHEKIYKLRVNNHMSINETAKMIGVSARKVVRVVKKMKAERDG' A
#
# COMPACT_ATOMS: atom_id res chain seq x y z
N MET A 1 -6.82 -19.38 -30.69
CA MET A 1 -6.91 -17.96 -30.29
C MET A 1 -7.19 -17.92 -28.79
N SER A 2 -6.24 -17.48 -27.98
CA SER A 2 -6.48 -17.23 -26.54
C SER A 2 -6.09 -15.79 -26.28
N GLU A 3 -6.97 -14.89 -26.72
CA GLU A 3 -6.85 -13.47 -26.47
C GLU A 3 -6.99 -13.20 -24.96
N GLY A 4 -5.96 -12.54 -24.41
CA GLY A 4 -6.18 -11.42 -23.49
C GLY A 4 -6.40 -11.72 -22.01
N LYS A 5 -5.44 -12.33 -21.30
CA LYS A 5 -5.34 -12.11 -19.85
C LYS A 5 -4.45 -10.90 -19.57
N TYR A 6 -4.98 -9.69 -19.73
CA TYR A 6 -4.40 -8.49 -19.12
C TYR A 6 -4.46 -8.65 -17.60
N LYS A 7 -3.49 -9.37 -17.04
CA LYS A 7 -3.22 -9.37 -15.61
C LYS A 7 -2.69 -7.97 -15.32
N GLY A 8 -3.59 -7.06 -14.95
CA GLY A 8 -3.25 -5.69 -14.61
C GLY A 8 -2.14 -5.62 -13.56
N ARG A 9 -1.68 -4.40 -13.27
CA ARG A 9 -0.57 -4.18 -12.34
C ARG A 9 -0.85 -4.84 -10.99
N LYS A 10 -0.04 -5.84 -10.63
CA LYS A 10 -0.17 -6.53 -9.34
C LYS A 10 0.24 -5.58 -8.21
N PRO A 11 -0.48 -5.59 -7.08
CA PRO A 11 -0.06 -4.86 -5.89
C PRO A 11 1.25 -5.44 -5.36
N GLU A 12 2.20 -4.56 -5.04
CA GLU A 12 3.45 -4.95 -4.39
C GLU A 12 3.20 -5.15 -2.90
N LEU A 13 2.79 -6.36 -2.54
CA LEU A 13 2.38 -6.74 -1.18
C LEU A 13 3.45 -6.39 -0.13
N GLY A 14 4.73 -6.69 -0.40
CA GLY A 14 5.81 -6.39 0.54
C GLY A 14 6.00 -4.89 0.81
N LEU A 15 5.76 -4.03 -0.18
CA LEU A 15 5.79 -2.58 0.01
C LEU A 15 4.59 -2.11 0.82
N HIS A 16 3.42 -2.71 0.60
CA HIS A 16 2.21 -2.39 1.33
C HIS A 16 2.32 -2.74 2.82
N GLU A 17 2.92 -3.89 3.14
CA GLU A 17 3.20 -4.28 4.53
C GLU A 17 4.16 -3.32 5.23
N LYS A 18 5.24 -2.88 4.56
CA LYS A 18 6.16 -1.88 5.12
C LYS A 18 5.46 -0.56 5.41
N ILE A 19 4.63 -0.09 4.48
CA ILE A 19 3.82 1.12 4.68
C ILE A 19 2.89 0.96 5.88
N TYR A 20 2.21 -0.18 5.99
CA TYR A 20 1.27 -0.43 7.08
C TYR A 20 1.98 -0.48 8.44
N LYS A 21 3.11 -1.19 8.56
CA LYS A 21 3.91 -1.24 9.78
C LYS A 21 4.39 0.16 10.20
N LEU A 22 4.96 0.92 9.27
CA LEU A 22 5.44 2.28 9.56
C LEU A 22 4.30 3.23 9.96
N ARG A 23 3.14 3.16 9.31
CA ARG A 23 2.04 4.08 9.63
C ARG A 23 1.26 3.67 10.88
N VAL A 24 0.94 2.39 11.02
CA VAL A 24 0.02 1.90 12.07
C VAL A 24 0.77 1.53 13.34
N ASN A 25 1.93 0.87 13.24
CA ASN A 25 2.69 0.46 14.43
C ASN A 25 3.55 1.61 14.96
N ASN A 26 4.21 2.36 14.07
CA ASN A 26 5.10 3.46 14.46
C ASN A 26 4.42 4.84 14.48
N HIS A 27 3.11 4.92 14.18
CA HIS A 27 2.32 6.15 14.16
C HIS A 27 2.90 7.32 13.32
N MET A 28 3.78 7.02 12.35
CA MET A 28 4.45 8.04 11.53
C MET A 28 3.48 8.83 10.64
N SER A 29 3.78 10.10 10.37
CA SER A 29 2.95 10.93 9.48
C SER A 29 2.95 10.40 8.04
N ILE A 30 1.84 10.59 7.32
CA ILE A 30 1.66 10.11 5.93
C ILE A 30 2.79 10.62 5.03
N ASN A 31 3.16 11.89 5.14
CA ASN A 31 4.23 12.50 4.35
C ASN A 31 5.62 11.95 4.70
N GLU A 32 5.87 11.63 5.98
CA GLU A 32 7.16 11.07 6.39
C GLU A 32 7.31 9.63 5.91
N THR A 33 6.27 8.81 6.08
CA THR A 33 6.26 7.44 5.56
C THR A 33 6.42 7.42 4.03
N ALA A 34 5.77 8.36 3.34
CA ALA A 34 5.89 8.54 1.90
C ALA A 34 7.33 8.86 1.48
N LYS A 35 7.99 9.81 2.14
CA LYS A 35 9.40 10.15 1.88
C LYS A 35 10.36 9.01 2.18
N MET A 36 10.15 8.31 3.30
CA MET A 36 11.01 7.20 3.74
C MET A 36 10.97 6.00 2.78
N ILE A 37 9.79 5.66 2.26
CA ILE A 37 9.61 4.54 1.33
C ILE A 37 9.81 4.95 -0.14
N GLY A 38 9.80 6.25 -0.44
CA GLY A 38 9.90 6.76 -1.81
C GLY A 38 8.61 6.61 -2.61
N VAL A 39 7.44 6.77 -1.97
CA VAL A 39 6.13 6.70 -2.63
C VAL A 39 5.32 7.96 -2.44
N SER A 40 4.28 8.14 -3.25
CA SER A 40 3.35 9.25 -3.06
C SER A 40 2.50 9.07 -1.80
N ALA A 41 2.20 10.18 -1.12
CA ALA A 41 1.27 10.21 0.01
C ALA A 41 -0.08 9.53 -0.32
N ARG A 42 -0.55 9.69 -1.56
CA ARG A 42 -1.78 9.04 -2.04
C ARG A 42 -1.69 7.51 -2.08
N LYS A 43 -0.52 6.96 -2.42
CA LYS A 43 -0.27 5.51 -2.36
C LYS A 43 -0.29 5.02 -0.91
N VAL A 44 0.31 5.77 0.02
CA VAL A 44 0.27 5.45 1.46
C VAL A 44 -1.18 5.38 1.97
N VAL A 45 -1.98 6.42 1.74
CA VAL A 45 -3.38 6.47 2.20
C VAL A 45 -4.20 5.31 1.62
N ARG A 46 -4.09 5.08 0.29
CA ARG A 46 -4.81 3.99 -0.38
C ARG A 46 -4.45 2.63 0.21
N VAL A 47 -3.16 2.37 0.42
CA VAL A 47 -2.66 1.11 0.96
C VAL A 47 -3.15 0.89 2.38
N VAL A 48 -3.04 1.90 3.25
CA VAL A 48 -3.48 1.80 4.65
C VAL A 48 -4.98 1.54 4.72
N LYS A 49 -5.79 2.27 3.93
CA LYS A 49 -7.24 2.06 3.88
C LYS A 49 -7.59 0.64 3.40
N LYS A 50 -6.92 0.16 2.36
CA LYS A 50 -7.14 -1.18 1.81
C LYS A 50 -6.78 -2.27 2.83
N MET A 51 -5.59 -2.17 3.43
CA MET A 51 -5.10 -3.15 4.41
C MET A 51 -5.91 -3.15 5.71
N LYS A 52 -6.46 -2.00 6.13
CA LYS A 52 -7.44 -1.96 7.23
C LYS A 52 -8.71 -2.72 6.86
N ALA A 53 -9.31 -2.40 5.72
CA ALA A 53 -10.53 -3.07 5.26
C ALA A 53 -10.36 -4.59 5.09
N GLU A 54 -9.18 -5.05 4.65
CA GLU A 54 -8.86 -6.49 4.53
C GLU A 54 -8.61 -7.18 5.88
N ARG A 55 -8.39 -6.43 6.98
CA ARG A 55 -8.15 -6.97 8.32
C ARG A 55 -9.35 -6.84 9.27
N ASP A 56 -10.17 -5.82 9.05
CA ASP A 56 -11.39 -5.55 9.81
C ASP A 56 -12.59 -6.35 9.27
N GLY A 57 -12.45 -6.99 8.10
CA GLY A 57 -13.48 -7.80 7.42
C GLY A 57 -13.23 -9.30 7.45
#